data_AF-A0AAV0DLY0-F1
#
_entry.id   AF-A0AAV0DLY0-F1
#
_cell.length_a   1.000
_cell.length_b   1.000
_cell.length_c   1.000
_cell.angle_alpha   90.00
_cell.angle_beta   90.00
_cell.angle_gamma   90.00
#
_symmetry.space_group_name_H-M   'P 1'
#
loop_
_entity.id
_entity.type
_entity.pdbx_description
1 polymer ?
#
loop_
_entity_poly.entity_id
_entity_poly.type
_entity_poly.pdbx_seq_one_letter_code
_entity_poly.pdbx_strand_id
1 'polypeptide(L)'
;MMEFAKEMIVPTTPDSVLNLSNRQKRLREIFPGAIGALDGTLVHAIVPTERQTIYRGRGGGRCYQNVLGICDFNMIFTFVWAGWEGIAHDSRVLTQVVFNPNSGFPLPPQDKYYIYDAAYANTRGFLAPYR
;
A
#
# COMPACT_ATOMS: atom_id res chain seq x y z
N MET A 1 20.44 -8.69 3.08
CA MET A 1 19.04 -8.23 2.91
C MET A 1 19.09 -6.72 3.05
N MET A 2 18.68 -5.95 2.03
CA MET A 2 18.66 -4.49 2.20
C MET A 2 17.45 -4.14 3.08
N GLU A 3 17.70 -3.51 4.23
CA GLU A 3 16.64 -2.99 5.10
C GLU A 3 16.11 -1.69 4.50
N PHE A 4 14.86 -1.70 4.05
CA PHE A 4 14.23 -0.56 3.37
C PHE A 4 13.00 0.01 4.11
N ALA A 5 12.70 -0.47 5.32
CA ALA A 5 11.70 0.12 6.19
C ALA A 5 12.30 0.33 7.58
N LYS A 6 12.94 1.49 7.79
CA LYS A 6 13.47 1.90 9.10
C LYS A 6 12.51 2.81 9.85
N GLU A 7 11.59 3.48 9.14
CA GLU A 7 10.75 4.53 9.70
C GLU A 7 9.30 4.37 9.27
N MET A 8 8.42 4.19 10.26
CA MET A 8 6.97 4.27 10.10
C MET A 8 6.59 5.74 10.28
N ILE A 9 6.21 6.41 9.19
CA ILE A 9 5.67 7.78 9.28
C ILE A 9 4.24 7.66 9.82
N VAL A 10 4.11 7.85 11.14
CA VAL A 10 2.81 7.97 11.80
C VAL A 10 2.41 9.44 11.80
N PRO A 11 1.18 9.80 11.41
CA PRO A 11 0.71 11.17 11.50
C PRO A 11 0.82 11.66 12.95
N THR A 12 1.52 12.77 13.17
CA THR A 12 1.83 13.31 14.52
C THR A 12 0.61 13.89 15.24
N THR A 13 -0.53 14.00 14.56
CA THR A 13 -1.76 14.58 15.11
C THR A 13 -3.00 13.77 14.71
N PRO A 14 -3.85 13.35 15.66
CA PRO A 14 -5.16 12.77 15.38
C PRO A 14 -6.16 13.78 14.77
N ASP A 15 -5.88 15.08 14.87
CA ASP A 15 -6.87 16.15 14.73
C ASP A 15 -6.83 16.92 13.40
N SER A 16 -6.96 16.23 12.27
CA SER A 16 -7.30 16.88 10.98
C SER A 16 -8.72 16.59 10.50
N VAL A 17 -9.57 16.01 11.36
CA VAL A 17 -10.98 15.72 11.06
C VAL A 17 -11.75 16.98 10.66
N LEU A 18 -11.30 18.17 11.09
CA LEU A 18 -12.03 19.43 10.91
C LEU A 18 -11.95 20.05 9.50
N ASN A 19 -11.00 19.63 8.64
CA ASN A 19 -10.80 20.25 7.31
C ASN A 19 -10.87 19.25 6.14
N LEU A 20 -11.67 18.18 6.26
CA LEU A 20 -11.94 17.30 5.14
C LEU A 20 -12.62 18.07 3.99
N SER A 21 -12.01 18.03 2.81
CA SER A 21 -12.64 18.53 1.58
C SER A 21 -13.97 17.82 1.34
N ASN A 22 -14.90 18.48 0.64
CA ASN A 22 -16.18 17.86 0.25
C ASN A 22 -15.99 16.54 -0.51
N ARG A 23 -14.89 16.40 -1.26
CA ARG A 23 -14.51 15.15 -1.93
C ARG A 23 -14.24 14.03 -0.93
N GLN A 24 -13.45 14.27 0.10
CA GLN A 24 -13.11 13.26 1.11
C GLN A 24 -14.33 12.85 1.94
N LYS A 25 -15.21 13.81 2.29
CA LYS A 25 -16.49 13.52 2.95
C LYS A 25 -17.37 12.60 2.10
N ARG A 26 -17.55 12.94 0.82
CA ARG A 26 -18.31 12.13 -0.12
C ARG A 26 -17.74 10.73 -0.30
N LEU A 27 -16.41 10.58 -0.33
CA LEU A 27 -15.77 9.26 -0.41
C LEU A 27 -16.08 8.40 0.83
N ARG A 28 -16.05 8.98 2.04
CA ARG A 28 -16.42 8.25 3.28
C ARG A 28 -17.90 7.84 3.29
N GLU A 29 -18.78 8.65 2.72
CA GLU A 29 -20.21 8.34 2.60
C GLU A 29 -20.49 7.22 1.60
N ILE A 30 -19.80 7.22 0.45
CA ILE A 30 -19.95 6.18 -0.59
C ILE A 30 -19.43 4.82 -0.10
N PHE A 31 -18.37 4.82 0.70
CA PHE A 31 -17.73 3.59 1.19
C PHE A 31 -17.85 3.46 2.72
N PRO A 32 -19.04 3.19 3.25
CA PRO A 32 -19.22 3.02 4.68
C PRO A 32 -18.40 1.82 5.16
N GLY A 33 -17.65 2.01 6.25
CA GLY A 33 -16.79 0.98 6.83
C GLY A 33 -15.38 0.89 6.23
N ALA A 34 -15.10 1.56 5.11
CA ALA A 34 -13.75 1.65 4.60
C ALA A 34 -12.87 2.51 5.52
N ILE A 35 -11.63 2.09 5.77
CA ILE A 35 -10.65 2.85 6.59
C ILE A 35 -9.50 3.43 5.78
N GLY A 36 -9.33 2.97 4.53
CA GLY A 36 -8.34 3.50 3.60
C GLY A 36 -8.34 2.73 2.28
N ALA A 37 -7.46 3.16 1.39
CA ALA A 37 -7.15 2.48 0.15
C ALA A 37 -5.74 1.89 0.20
N LEU A 38 -5.55 0.70 -0.37
CA LEU A 38 -4.29 -0.02 -0.46
C LEU A 38 -3.96 -0.23 -1.93
N ASP A 39 -2.73 0.06 -2.31
CA ASP A 39 -2.25 -0.21 -3.67
C ASP A 39 -0.73 -0.41 -3.71
N GLY A 40 -0.26 -1.13 -4.73
CA GLY A 40 1.15 -1.25 -5.05
C GLY A 40 1.55 -0.17 -6.05
N THR A 41 2.75 0.39 -5.89
CA THR A 41 3.30 1.35 -6.84
C THR A 41 4.76 1.07 -7.13
N LEU A 42 5.15 1.23 -8.40
CA LEU A 42 6.53 1.06 -8.84
C LEU A 42 7.29 2.37 -8.69
N VAL A 43 8.24 2.40 -7.75
CA VAL A 43 9.16 3.51 -7.55
C VAL A 43 10.49 3.19 -8.20
N HIS A 44 11.04 4.12 -8.98
CA HIS A 44 12.34 3.94 -9.60
C HIS A 44 13.43 3.70 -8.55
N ALA A 45 14.28 2.71 -8.77
CA ALA A 45 15.32 2.29 -7.85
C ALA A 45 16.68 2.24 -8.55
N ILE A 46 17.73 2.66 -7.85
CA ILE A 46 19.11 2.49 -8.29
C ILE A 46 19.63 1.22 -7.62
N VAL A 47 19.83 0.17 -8.42
CA VAL A 47 20.18 -1.18 -7.94
C VAL A 47 21.54 -1.59 -8.52
N PRO A 48 22.44 -2.19 -7.72
CA PRO A 48 23.71 -2.74 -8.22
C PRO A 48 23.49 -3.73 -9.37
N THR A 49 24.38 -3.70 -10.36
CA THR A 49 24.24 -4.46 -11.62
C THR A 49 23.94 -5.94 -11.38
N GLU A 50 24.59 -6.56 -10.39
CA GLU A 50 24.41 -7.97 -10.03
C GLU A 50 23.00 -8.32 -9.54
N ARG A 51 22.20 -7.33 -9.12
CA ARG A 51 20.82 -7.52 -8.63
C ARG A 51 19.76 -6.96 -9.57
N GLN A 52 20.14 -6.28 -10.66
CA GLN A 52 19.17 -5.58 -11.51
C GLN A 52 18.14 -6.52 -12.17
N THR A 53 18.46 -7.78 -12.41
CA THR A 53 17.59 -8.73 -13.11
C THR A 53 16.18 -8.79 -12.54
N ILE A 54 16.04 -8.79 -11.21
CA ILE A 54 14.74 -8.90 -10.54
C ILE A 54 14.06 -7.53 -10.34
N TYR A 55 14.81 -6.44 -10.36
CA TYR A 55 14.25 -5.09 -10.25
C TYR A 55 13.94 -4.46 -11.61
N ARG A 56 14.39 -5.06 -12.72
CA ARG A 56 14.22 -4.51 -14.06
C ARG A 56 12.75 -4.57 -14.50
N GLY A 57 12.18 -3.41 -14.80
CA GLY A 57 10.82 -3.29 -15.31
C GLY A 57 10.68 -3.77 -16.76
N ARG A 58 9.44 -3.76 -17.29
CA ARG A 58 9.12 -4.21 -18.65
C ARG A 58 9.65 -3.32 -19.79
N GLY A 59 10.39 -2.25 -19.52
CA GLY A 59 10.92 -1.36 -20.56
C GLY A 59 12.16 -0.56 -20.15
N GLY A 60 13.09 -0.37 -21.09
CA GLY A 60 14.16 0.62 -21.01
C GLY A 60 15.34 0.31 -20.06
N GLY A 61 15.43 -0.92 -19.55
CA GLY A 61 16.55 -1.35 -18.70
C GLY A 61 16.59 -0.76 -17.29
N ARG A 62 15.61 0.08 -16.93
CA ARG A 62 15.47 0.74 -15.62
C ARG A 62 15.01 -0.24 -14.55
N CYS A 63 15.44 0.02 -13.32
CA CYS A 63 15.06 -0.75 -12.15
C CYS A 63 13.99 -0.01 -11.35
N TYR A 64 13.06 -0.78 -10.81
CA TYR A 64 11.96 -0.32 -9.98
C TYR A 64 11.86 -1.23 -8.76
N GLN A 65 11.36 -0.68 -7.68
CA GLN A 65 10.89 -1.44 -6.52
C GLN A 65 9.38 -1.31 -6.41
N ASN A 66 8.72 -2.38 -6.00
CA ASN A 66 7.32 -2.32 -5.62
C ASN A 66 7.21 -1.80 -4.19
N VAL A 67 6.41 -0.77 -4.00
CA VAL A 67 6.07 -0.18 -2.70
C VAL A 67 4.58 -0.33 -2.49
N LEU A 68 4.20 -1.06 -1.45
CA LEU A 68 2.82 -1.18 -1.01
C LEU A 68 2.50 -0.03 -0.06
N GLY A 69 1.44 0.72 -0.34
CA GLY A 69 1.00 1.83 0.49
C GLY A 69 -0.44 1.66 0.93
N ILE A 70 -0.76 2.09 2.15
CA ILE A 70 -2.13 2.32 2.62
C ILE A 70 -2.30 3.82 2.85
N CYS A 71 -3.35 4.38 2.28
CA CYS A 71 -3.71 5.78 2.41
C CYS A 71 -5.11 5.90 3.03
N ASP A 72 -5.26 6.70 4.09
CA ASP A 72 -6.56 6.96 4.68
C ASP A 72 -7.37 7.99 3.84
N PHE A 73 -8.61 8.24 4.24
CA PHE A 73 -9.45 9.24 3.58
C PHE A 73 -9.00 10.69 3.81
N ASN A 74 -8.02 10.93 4.70
CA ASN A 74 -7.37 12.24 4.86
C ASN A 74 -6.25 12.44 3.84
N MET A 75 -6.04 11.48 2.93
CA MET A 75 -4.95 11.44 1.96
C MET A 75 -3.57 11.32 2.62
N ILE A 76 -3.50 10.71 3.80
CA ILE A 76 -2.24 10.48 4.51
C ILE A 76 -1.90 8.99 4.47
N PHE A 77 -0.63 8.68 4.18
CA PHE A 77 -0.14 7.32 4.27
C PHE A 77 -0.13 6.86 5.72
N THR A 78 -0.82 5.76 6.00
CA THR A 78 -0.88 5.14 7.33
C THR A 78 0.00 3.89 7.42
N PHE A 79 0.43 3.37 6.28
CA PHE A 79 1.37 2.26 6.18
C PHE A 79 2.11 2.33 4.84
N VAL A 80 3.41 2.05 4.86
CA VAL A 80 4.25 1.94 3.66
C VAL A 80 5.19 0.76 3.83
N TRP A 81 5.22 -0.13 2.83
CA TRP A 81 6.12 -1.27 2.78
C TRP A 81 6.90 -1.27 1.47
N ALA A 82 8.20 -1.05 1.55
CA ALA A 82 9.10 -0.92 0.41
C ALA A 82 10.11 -2.09 0.33
N GLY A 83 10.94 -2.07 -0.72
CA GLY A 83 12.07 -3.00 -0.88
C GLY A 83 11.79 -4.24 -1.71
N TRP A 84 10.57 -4.41 -2.24
CA TRP A 84 10.23 -5.53 -3.12
C TRP A 84 10.74 -5.31 -4.54
N GLU A 85 11.05 -6.41 -5.20
CA GLU A 85 11.48 -6.41 -6.58
C GLU A 85 10.43 -5.75 -7.50
N GLY A 86 10.86 -4.95 -8.48
CA GLY A 86 9.94 -4.28 -9.41
C GLY A 86 9.09 -5.21 -10.28
N ILE A 87 9.48 -6.48 -10.40
CA ILE A 87 8.69 -7.51 -11.06
C ILE A 87 7.71 -8.22 -10.11
N ALA A 88 7.82 -7.97 -8.80
CA ALA A 88 6.96 -8.61 -7.83
C ALA A 88 5.52 -8.11 -8.04
N HIS A 89 4.62 -9.07 -8.18
CA HIS A 89 3.20 -8.78 -8.19
C HIS A 89 2.76 -8.24 -6.83
N ASP A 90 2.05 -7.13 -6.87
CA ASP A 90 1.22 -6.53 -5.84
C ASP A 90 0.60 -7.53 -4.84
N SER A 91 -0.08 -8.57 -5.33
CA SER A 91 -0.69 -9.61 -4.49
C SER A 91 0.32 -10.44 -3.68
N ARG A 92 1.50 -10.70 -4.25
CA ARG A 92 2.61 -11.38 -3.57
C ARG A 92 3.18 -10.49 -2.48
N VAL A 93 3.38 -9.21 -2.78
CA VAL A 93 3.87 -8.21 -1.80
C VAL A 93 2.91 -8.15 -0.61
N LEU A 94 1.60 -7.99 -0.87
CA LEU A 94 0.58 -7.94 0.17
C LEU A 94 0.57 -9.21 1.04
N THR A 95 0.60 -10.39 0.42
CA THR A 95 0.61 -11.67 1.14
C THR A 95 1.80 -11.73 2.10
N GLN A 96 2.99 -11.39 1.63
CA GLN A 96 4.21 -11.47 2.42
C GLN A 96 4.24 -10.46 3.57
N VAL A 97 3.66 -9.28 3.36
CA VAL A 97 3.54 -8.26 4.41
C VAL A 97 2.54 -8.68 5.48
N VAL A 98 1.37 -9.18 5.10
CA VAL A 98 0.31 -9.59 6.03
C VAL A 98 0.74 -10.76 6.92
N PHE A 99 1.50 -11.72 6.38
CA PHE A 99 1.97 -12.88 7.14
C PHE A 99 3.30 -12.66 7.88
N ASN A 100 3.94 -11.51 7.72
CA ASN A 100 5.16 -11.18 8.45
C ASN A 100 4.81 -10.56 9.81
N PRO A 101 5.09 -11.22 10.95
CA PRO A 101 4.73 -10.71 12.27
C PRO A 101 5.48 -9.41 12.64
N ASN A 102 6.60 -9.14 11.96
CA ASN A 102 7.41 -7.94 12.19
C ASN A 102 7.03 -6.79 11.24
N SER A 103 6.05 -6.97 10.35
CA SER A 103 5.71 -5.93 9.38
C SER A 103 4.99 -4.74 10.00
N GLY A 104 4.32 -4.94 11.15
CA GLY A 104 3.42 -3.94 11.71
C GLY A 104 2.21 -3.66 10.83
N PHE A 105 1.87 -4.57 9.90
CA PHE A 105 0.76 -4.38 8.98
C PHE A 105 -0.56 -4.17 9.75
N PRO A 106 -1.26 -3.03 9.55
CA PRO A 106 -2.48 -2.74 10.28
C PRO A 106 -3.65 -3.54 9.68
N LEU A 107 -3.96 -4.70 10.25
CA LEU A 107 -5.16 -5.44 9.84
C LEU A 107 -6.43 -4.63 10.17
N PRO A 108 -7.42 -4.61 9.27
CA PRO A 108 -8.66 -3.89 9.52
C PRO A 108 -9.43 -4.54 10.68
N PRO A 109 -10.10 -3.74 11.53
CA PRO A 109 -11.06 -4.27 12.51
C PRO A 109 -12.18 -5.08 11.85
N GLN A 110 -12.87 -5.91 12.66
CA GLN A 110 -13.86 -6.87 12.18
C GLN A 110 -14.95 -6.30 11.25
N ASP A 111 -15.40 -5.06 11.50
CA ASP A 111 -16.47 -4.39 10.74
C ASP A 111 -15.93 -3.29 9.79
N LYS A 112 -14.63 -3.36 9.48
CA LYS A 112 -13.93 -2.40 8.62
C LYS A 112 -13.20 -3.12 7.49
N TYR A 113 -12.83 -2.37 6.46
CA TYR A 113 -12.07 -2.92 5.34
C TYR A 113 -11.19 -1.88 4.65
N TYR A 114 -10.19 -2.35 3.91
CA TYR A 114 -9.46 -1.56 2.92
C TYR A 114 -10.06 -1.73 1.53
N ILE A 115 -10.05 -0.66 0.74
CA ILE A 115 -10.33 -0.71 -0.70
C ILE A 115 -9.01 -0.91 -1.43
N TYR A 116 -8.96 -1.68 -2.51
CA TYR A 116 -7.73 -1.98 -3.25
C TYR A 116 -8.04 -2.33 -4.71
N ASP A 117 -7.03 -2.32 -5.58
CA ASP A 117 -7.23 -2.55 -7.02
C ASP A 117 -7.86 -3.93 -7.32
N ALA A 118 -8.56 -4.03 -8.44
CA ALA A 118 -9.14 -5.26 -8.94
C ALA A 118 -8.10 -6.29 -9.44
N ALA A 119 -6.81 -5.96 -9.40
CA ALA A 119 -5.72 -6.92 -9.52
C ALA A 119 -5.60 -7.86 -8.32
N TYR A 120 -6.28 -7.55 -7.20
CA TYR A 120 -6.24 -8.35 -5.99
C TYR A 120 -7.53 -9.16 -5.77
N ALA A 121 -7.43 -10.27 -5.04
CA ALA A 121 -8.55 -11.16 -4.75
C ALA A 121 -9.28 -10.75 -3.47
N ASN A 122 -10.60 -10.53 -3.54
CA ASN A 122 -11.47 -10.22 -2.41
C ASN A 122 -11.30 -11.19 -1.24
N THR A 123 -11.13 -10.65 -0.04
CA THR A 123 -11.04 -11.43 1.20
C THR A 123 -11.57 -10.62 2.39
N ARG A 124 -11.79 -11.25 3.54
CA ARG A 124 -12.31 -10.55 4.72
C ARG A 124 -11.38 -9.38 5.09
N GLY A 125 -11.95 -8.18 5.20
CA GLY A 125 -11.20 -6.95 5.49
C GLY A 125 -10.65 -6.24 4.26
N PHE A 126 -10.83 -6.77 3.04
CA PHE A 126 -10.32 -6.16 1.82
C PHE A 126 -11.36 -6.26 0.69
N LEU A 127 -11.68 -5.12 0.06
CA LEU A 127 -12.71 -5.02 -0.97
C LEU A 127 -12.18 -4.42 -2.28
N ALA A 128 -12.17 -5.22 -3.33
CA ALA A 128 -11.84 -4.82 -4.69
C ALA A 128 -13.11 -4.32 -5.41
N PRO A 129 -13.02 -3.26 -6.25
CA PRO A 129 -14.13 -2.78 -7.05
C PRO A 129 -14.73 -3.86 -7.95
N TYR A 130 -16.06 -3.81 -8.12
CA TYR A 130 -16.76 -4.61 -9.11
C TYR A 130 -16.32 -4.18 -10.52
N ARG A 131 -16.17 -5.15 -11.43
CA ARG A 131 -15.81 -4.95 -12.85
C ARG A 131 -16.98 -5.32 -13.75
#